data_AF-A0A084A7K8-F1
#
_entry.id   AF-A0A084A7K8-F1
#
_cell.length_a   1.000
_cell.length_b   1.000
_cell.length_c   1.000
_cell.angle_alpha   90.00
_cell.angle_beta   90.00
_cell.angle_gamma   90.00
#
_symmetry.space_group_name_H-M   'P 1'
#
loop_
_entity.id
_entity.type
_entity.pdbx_description
1 polymer ?
#
loop_
_entity_poly.entity_id
_entity_poly.type
_entity_poly.pdbx_seq_one_letter_code
_entity_poly.pdbx_strand_id
1 'polypeptide(L)'
;MKSYKFQAELEIIGINPFVALPIDILQHIFIDSGRKKSPIAICGQVNGKDYKQNLMFFKGNWRLYVNTTMLKNSPKRIGELVDFTIAYDL
;
A
#
# COMPACT_ATOMS: atom_id res chain seq x y z
N MET A 1 2.17 -7.17 15.78
CA MET A 1 1.43 -6.72 14.57
C MET A 1 1.27 -7.89 13.64
N LYS A 2 0.04 -8.15 13.16
CA LYS A 2 -0.16 -9.11 12.08
C LYS A 2 0.20 -8.44 10.76
N SER A 3 1.08 -9.07 9.99
CA SER A 3 1.47 -8.60 8.66
C SER A 3 0.87 -9.50 7.59
N TYR A 4 0.38 -8.87 6.53
CA TYR A 4 -0.23 -9.51 5.37
C TYR A 4 0.69 -9.33 4.18
N LYS A 5 0.77 -10.35 3.33
CA LYS A 5 1.61 -10.34 2.12
C LYS A 5 0.72 -10.40 0.89
N PHE A 6 1.11 -9.68 -0.15
CA PHE A 6 0.42 -9.72 -1.44
C PHE A 6 1.34 -9.29 -2.57
N GLN A 7 0.92 -9.63 -3.78
CA GLN A 7 1.48 -9.06 -5.01
C GLN A 7 0.46 -8.12 -5.62
N ALA A 8 0.94 -7.01 -6.18
CA ALA A 8 0.10 -6.08 -6.90
C ALA A 8 0.87 -5.46 -8.07
N GLU A 9 0.15 -5.22 -9.16
CA GLU A 9 0.68 -4.48 -10.31
C GLU A 9 0.79 -3.00 -9.94
N LEU A 10 1.93 -2.39 -10.26
CA LEU A 10 2.14 -0.97 -10.03
C LEU A 10 1.38 -0.14 -11.07
N GLU A 11 0.38 0.59 -10.61
CA GLU A 11 -0.45 1.48 -11.43
C GLU A 11 -0.04 2.95 -11.24
N ILE A 12 -0.60 3.86 -12.05
CA ILE A 12 -0.37 5.31 -11.92
C ILE A 12 -1.68 6.09 -12.02
N ILE A 13 -1.84 7.10 -11.15
CA ILE A 13 -2.93 8.09 -11.24
C ILE A 13 -2.36 9.50 -11.20
N GLY A 14 -2.57 10.26 -12.28
CA GLY A 14 -1.85 11.51 -12.50
C GLY A 14 -0.35 11.23 -12.61
N ILE A 15 0.42 11.71 -11.62
CA ILE A 15 1.87 11.49 -11.53
C ILE A 15 2.29 10.49 -10.44
N ASN A 16 1.32 9.94 -9.68
CA ASN A 16 1.61 9.18 -8.47
C ASN A 16 1.42 7.68 -8.71
N PRO A 17 2.49 6.87 -8.62
CA PRO A 17 2.38 5.42 -8.63
C PRO A 17 1.63 4.93 -7.40
N PHE A 18 0.80 3.90 -7.57
CA PHE A 18 0.06 3.28 -6.47
C PHE A 18 -0.20 1.81 -6.75
N VAL A 19 -0.63 1.09 -5.70
CA VAL A 19 -1.23 -0.24 -5.82
C VAL A 19 -2.57 -0.28 -5.08
N ALA A 20 -3.50 -1.06 -5.62
CA ALA A 20 -4.69 -1.48 -4.90
C ALA A 20 -4.34 -2.59 -3.89
N LEU A 21 -5.08 -2.65 -2.79
CA LEU A 21 -4.98 -3.77 -1.84
C LEU A 21 -6.01 -4.84 -2.20
N PRO A 22 -5.66 -6.13 -2.07
CA PRO A 22 -6.66 -7.20 -2.00
C PRO A 22 -7.73 -6.90 -0.94
N ILE A 23 -8.99 -7.23 -1.26
CA ILE A 23 -10.15 -6.85 -0.44
C ILE A 23 -10.08 -7.45 0.96
N ASP A 24 -9.62 -8.68 1.09
CA ASP A 24 -9.41 -9.39 2.35
C ASP A 24 -8.34 -8.71 3.22
N ILE A 25 -7.22 -8.30 2.63
CA ILE A 25 -6.16 -7.57 3.34
C ILE A 25 -6.68 -6.19 3.78
N LEU A 26 -7.40 -5.49 2.92
CA LEU A 26 -7.98 -4.19 3.26
C LEU A 26 -8.97 -4.31 4.44
N GLN A 27 -9.79 -5.35 4.48
CA GLN A 27 -10.68 -5.64 5.61
C GLN A 27 -9.91 -5.91 6.89
N HIS A 28 -8.82 -6.68 6.81
CA HIS A 28 -7.95 -6.91 7.94
C HIS A 28 -7.31 -5.63 8.47
N ILE A 29 -6.86 -4.71 7.60
CA ILE A 29 -6.34 -3.40 8.03
C ILE A 29 -7.42 -2.57 8.74
N PHE A 30 -8.69 -2.66 8.33
CA PHE A 30 -9.77 -1.98 9.06
C PHE A 30 -10.01 -2.55 10.46
N ILE A 31 -9.95 -3.88 10.60
CA ILE A 31 -10.07 -4.56 11.89
C ILE A 31 -8.89 -4.16 12.79
N ASP A 32 -7.67 -4.25 12.27
CA ASP A 32 -6.45 -3.98 13.03
C ASP A 32 -6.33 -2.51 13.45
N SER A 33 -6.80 -1.58 12.60
CA SER A 33 -6.80 -0.14 12.91
C SER A 33 -8.00 0.33 13.73
N GLY A 34 -9.02 -0.52 13.91
CA GLY A 34 -10.29 -0.15 14.54
C GLY A 34 -11.09 0.92 13.78
N ARG A 35 -10.74 1.24 12.53
CA ARG A 35 -11.41 2.28 11.74
C ARG A 35 -11.45 1.98 10.25
N LYS A 36 -12.48 2.53 9.60
CA LYS A 36 -12.64 2.55 8.13
C LYS A 36 -12.68 3.99 7.62
N LYS A 37 -11.63 4.76 7.95
CA LYS A 37 -11.52 6.17 7.56
C LYS A 37 -10.08 6.51 7.22
N SER A 38 -9.90 7.23 6.11
CA SER A 38 -8.59 7.71 5.66
C SER A 38 -8.14 8.93 6.46
N PRO A 39 -6.83 9.10 6.71
CA PRO A 39 -5.74 8.15 6.45
C PRO A 39 -5.70 7.00 7.48
N ILE A 40 -5.15 5.83 7.11
CA ILE A 40 -4.80 4.76 8.05
C ILE A 40 -3.27 4.58 8.06
N ALA A 41 -2.64 4.71 9.22
CA ALA A 41 -1.20 4.51 9.38
C ALA A 41 -0.84 3.04 9.16
N ILE A 42 0.17 2.79 8.33
CA ILE A 42 0.60 1.46 7.95
C ILE A 42 2.13 1.39 7.83
N CYS A 43 2.66 0.19 7.96
CA CYS A 43 4.04 -0.11 7.63
C CYS A 43 4.13 -1.46 6.92
N GLY A 44 5.30 -1.78 6.38
CA GLY A 44 5.50 -3.02 5.65
C GLY A 44 6.75 -2.97 4.80
N GLN A 45 6.80 -3.81 3.77
CA GLN A 45 7.93 -3.92 2.85
C GLN A 45 7.48 -3.86 1.40
N VAL A 46 8.33 -3.30 0.53
CA VAL A 46 8.23 -3.42 -0.93
C VAL A 46 9.50 -4.10 -1.43
N ASN A 47 9.39 -5.29 -2.03
CA ASN A 47 10.53 -6.13 -2.41
C ASN A 47 11.56 -6.26 -1.27
N GLY A 48 11.08 -6.46 -0.04
CA GLY A 48 11.92 -6.61 1.16
C GLY A 48 12.45 -5.30 1.77
N LYS A 49 12.19 -4.13 1.16
CA LYS A 49 12.58 -2.83 1.71
C LYS A 49 11.47 -2.24 2.57
N ASP A 50 11.79 -1.92 3.82
CA ASP A 50 10.83 -1.37 4.77
C ASP A 50 10.27 0.01 4.36
N TYR A 51 9.01 0.25 4.73
CA TYR A 51 8.35 1.54 4.62
C TYR A 51 7.39 1.79 5.79
N LYS A 52 7.13 3.08 6.04
CA LYS A 52 6.04 3.59 6.89
C LYS A 52 5.32 4.70 6.14
N GLN A 53 3.99 4.65 6.07
CA GLN A 53 3.18 5.70 5.45
C GLN A 53 1.69 5.57 5.81
N ASN A 54 0.84 6.33 5.13
CA ASN A 54 -0.62 6.22 5.24
C ASN A 54 -1.21 5.48 4.03
N LEU A 55 -2.15 4.58 4.31
CA LEU A 55 -3.12 4.08 3.34
C LEU A 55 -4.21 5.15 3.14
N MET A 56 -4.47 5.50 1.89
CA MET A 56 -5.31 6.66 1.54
C MET A 56 -6.58 6.23 0.81
N PHE A 57 -7.73 6.82 1.17
CA PHE A 57 -8.97 6.70 0.40
C PHE A 57 -9.17 7.94 -0.47
N PHE A 58 -9.20 7.76 -1.78
CA PHE A 58 -9.38 8.85 -2.73
C PHE A 58 -10.26 8.42 -3.90
N LYS A 59 -11.22 9.26 -4.29
CA LYS A 59 -12.16 9.00 -5.41
C LYS A 59 -12.70 7.55 -5.42
N GLY A 60 -13.26 7.12 -4.28
CA GLY A 60 -13.91 5.82 -4.15
C GLY A 60 -13.00 4.61 -3.92
N ASN A 61 -11.67 4.78 -3.91
CA ASN A 61 -10.73 3.65 -3.84
C ASN A 61 -9.65 3.86 -2.78
N TRP A 62 -9.30 2.79 -2.08
CA TRP A 62 -8.15 2.73 -1.18
C TRP A 62 -6.88 2.45 -1.97
N ARG A 63 -5.82 3.21 -1.69
CA ARG A 63 -4.55 3.15 -2.41
C ARG A 63 -3.37 3.16 -1.45
N LEU A 64 -2.40 2.31 -1.74
CA LEU A 64 -1.04 2.40 -1.24
C LEU A 64 -0.22 3.14 -2.28
N TYR A 65 0.13 4.40 -2.02
CA TYR A 65 1.02 5.14 -2.92
C TYR A 65 2.44 4.59 -2.81
N VAL A 66 3.15 4.51 -3.94
CA VAL A 66 4.49 3.93 -4.02
C VAL A 66 5.47 5.00 -4.52
N ASN A 67 6.10 5.68 -3.57
CA ASN A 67 7.09 6.70 -3.87
C ASN A 67 8.49 6.07 -4.10
N THR A 68 9.45 6.91 -4.48
CA THR A 68 10.82 6.48 -4.79
C THR A 68 11.64 6.06 -3.57
N THR A 69 11.23 6.43 -2.35
CA THR A 69 11.89 5.95 -1.13
C THR A 69 11.52 4.51 -0.83
N MET A 70 10.28 4.10 -1.15
CA MET A 70 9.81 2.72 -1.06
C MET A 70 10.36 1.85 -2.19
N LEU A 71 10.22 2.30 -3.43
CA LEU A 71 10.61 1.54 -4.62
C LEU A 71 11.40 2.44 -5.57
N LYS A 72 12.70 2.16 -5.70
CA LYS A 72 13.58 2.97 -6.56
C LYS A 72 13.03 2.96 -7.99
N ASN A 73 13.00 4.15 -8.60
CA ASN A 73 12.46 4.39 -9.94
C ASN A 73 10.97 4.01 -10.10
N SER A 74 10.14 4.03 -9.05
CA SER A 74 8.74 3.61 -9.13
C SER A 74 7.94 4.16 -10.33
N PRO A 75 8.07 5.43 -10.77
CA PRO A 75 7.32 5.90 -11.95
C PRO A 75 7.75 5.26 -13.27
N LYS A 76 8.93 4.62 -13.33
CA LYS A 76 9.45 3.89 -14.50
C LYS A 76 9.13 2.40 -14.47
N ARG A 77 8.45 1.92 -13.41
CA ARG A 77 8.16 0.52 -13.12
C ARG A 77 6.67 0.18 -13.19
N ILE A 78 5.89 1.08 -13.80
CA ILE A 78 4.44 0.89 -13.99
C ILE A 78 4.21 -0.37 -14.82
N GLY A 79 3.22 -1.19 -14.42
CA GLY A 79 2.94 -2.50 -15.01
C GLY A 79 3.75 -3.66 -14.42
N GLU A 80 4.72 -3.39 -13.55
CA GLU A 80 5.44 -4.46 -12.85
C GLU A 80 4.60 -5.04 -11.71
N LEU A 81 4.63 -6.36 -11.58
CA LEU A 81 4.12 -7.07 -10.41
C LEU A 81 5.17 -6.97 -9.29
N VAL A 82 4.78 -6.42 -8.14
CA VAL A 82 5.69 -6.11 -7.02
C VAL A 82 5.23 -6.84 -5.76
N ASP A 83 6.18 -7.33 -4.96
CA ASP A 83 5.92 -7.98 -3.69
C ASP A 83 5.77 -6.96 -2.57
N PHE A 84 4.65 -7.05 -1.84
CA PHE A 84 4.35 -6.19 -0.70
C PHE A 84 4.11 -6.99 0.58
N THR A 85 4.52 -6.41 1.69
CA THR A 85 3.93 -6.70 2.99
C THR A 85 3.28 -5.43 3.53
N ILE A 86 2.23 -5.59 4.33
CA ILE A 86 1.51 -4.47 4.95
C ILE A 86 0.98 -4.88 6.33
N ALA A 87 0.97 -3.94 7.26
CA ALA A 87 0.41 -4.06 8.59
C ALA A 87 -0.04 -2.68 9.10
N TYR A 88 -0.97 -2.63 10.04
CA TYR A 88 -1.37 -1.39 10.72
C TYR A 88 -0.25 -0.89 11.65
N ASP A 89 0.23 0.34 11.45
CA ASP A 89 1.30 0.96 12.28
C ASP A 89 0.66 1.61 13.50
N LEU A 90 0.86 0.98 14.67
CA LEU A 90 0.34 1.40 15.99
C LEU A 90 0.95 2.72 16.47
#